data_AF-A0A0L0W0N1-F1
#
_entry.id   AF-A0A0L0W0N1-F1
#
_cell.length_a   1.000
_cell.length_b   1.000
_cell.length_c   1.000
_cell.angle_alpha   90.00
_cell.angle_beta   90.00
_cell.angle_gamma   90.00
#
_symmetry.space_group_name_H-M   'P 1'
#
loop_
_entity.id
_entity.type
_entity.pdbx_description
1 polymer ?
#
loop_
_entity_poly.entity_id
_entity_poly.type
_entity_poly.pdbx_seq_one_letter_code
_entity_poly.pdbx_strand_id
1 'polypeptide(L)'
;MVSRIIDPSYNHADILQTLPIDCSPSSLEWSNDGQAFGITKSNIYVLTPILGYLVPPEDARNTHIQGEEKVQETTKPSTASTNHPPKIPFFISIIEINKQLGLNWSLHSNDISTITPPNDDRFWRAASWSPSGLSGLGSCLLAGLSTTCDVFVFYPCKNFQTGLWEIKQTLNLSEELLKCFYVFYWSINGGVEGDKEMDVSPEDDWKLTIDANEKRNRFTSCVLRTQATCLAWSSAYSHSNNTDLENHSHNFYDVDFSLLAIGHRRGDISLWRHTSDGQMELESLNPVCPNGHTINLLSWSNWKLSARPRVDLASATQYQLTAYLAVANSKGVVYLLKIHRPFERPTKPLLPTSHIKIETVGVYQDPLNQSSITYLKWLPSIGNTSSRLVFSRLGEIVLLPLPSTTDCQSSASLLDRAQAIQLPVLHSYDDRLCWADCNSWASCSEISTIPTGIPGHTSIIAMLSNGLIFVIKERIDTSDPSASNSVEIDLEHSIQLSLDFWGKF
;
A
#
# COMPACT_ATOMS: atom_id res chain seq x y z
N MET A 1 -22.34 16.24 2.34
CA MET A 1 -22.56 16.97 3.61
C MET A 1 -21.60 16.37 4.63
N VAL A 2 -20.38 16.90 4.72
CA VAL A 2 -19.31 16.36 5.58
C VAL A 2 -19.71 16.61 7.03
N SER A 3 -19.81 15.53 7.82
CA SER A 3 -20.14 15.62 9.24
C SER A 3 -19.09 16.47 9.97
N ARG A 4 -19.56 17.50 10.68
CA ARG A 4 -18.75 18.34 11.57
C ARG A 4 -18.21 17.47 12.71
N ILE A 5 -16.96 17.06 12.62
CA ILE A 5 -16.18 16.58 13.77
C ILE A 5 -15.15 17.68 14.05
N ILE A 6 -15.52 18.58 14.95
CA ILE A 6 -14.62 19.58 15.54
C ILE A 6 -14.01 18.89 16.75
N ASP A 7 -12.76 18.44 16.64
CA ASP A 7 -12.00 17.87 17.76
C ASP A 7 -11.16 18.98 18.41
N PRO A 8 -11.32 19.27 19.71
CA PRO A 8 -10.68 20.41 20.39
C PRO A 8 -9.20 20.20 20.78
N SER A 9 -8.55 19.11 20.37
CA SER A 9 -7.18 18.77 20.80
C SER A 9 -6.08 19.23 19.83
N TYR A 10 -5.93 20.55 19.64
CA TYR A 10 -4.83 21.14 18.86
C TYR A 10 -3.59 21.44 19.72
N ASN A 11 -2.88 20.41 20.19
CA ASN A 11 -1.56 20.59 20.78
C ASN A 11 -0.47 20.19 19.77
N HIS A 12 0.19 21.19 19.21
CA HIS A 12 1.29 21.09 18.23
C HIS A 12 2.51 20.27 18.70
N ALA A 13 2.66 20.06 20.00
CA ALA A 13 3.89 19.53 20.58
C ALA A 13 4.20 18.07 20.22
N ASP A 14 3.21 17.26 19.83
CA ASP A 14 3.40 15.83 19.52
C ASP A 14 3.49 15.50 18.01
N ILE A 15 3.37 16.52 17.13
CA ILE A 15 3.41 16.38 15.66
C ILE A 15 4.85 16.54 15.13
N LEU A 16 5.86 16.50 15.99
CA LEU A 16 7.28 16.39 15.58
C LEU A 16 7.66 14.94 15.24
N GLN A 17 6.77 14.23 14.54
CA GLN A 17 7.10 12.94 13.96
C GLN A 17 7.89 13.19 12.68
N THR A 18 9.18 12.85 12.77
CA THR A 18 10.11 12.77 11.65
C THR A 18 9.41 12.09 10.48
N LEU A 19 9.46 12.73 9.31
CA LEU A 19 9.05 12.09 8.07
C LEU A 19 9.71 10.71 8.02
N PRO A 20 8.97 9.65 7.68
CA PRO A 20 9.63 8.41 7.40
C PRO A 20 10.52 8.68 6.18
N ILE A 21 11.83 8.80 6.40
CA ILE A 21 12.83 9.05 5.35
C ILE A 21 13.12 7.73 4.62
N ASP A 22 12.76 6.61 5.24
CA ASP A 22 13.04 5.28 4.73
C ASP A 22 12.13 4.91 3.55
N CYS A 23 12.72 4.20 2.60
CA CYS A 23 12.01 3.55 1.50
C CYS A 23 11.02 2.52 2.05
N SER A 24 9.93 2.32 1.32
CA SER A 24 8.96 1.25 1.58
C SER A 24 9.68 -0.11 1.63
N PRO A 25 9.31 -1.00 2.56
CA PRO A 25 9.89 -2.34 2.62
C PRO A 25 9.62 -3.15 1.33
N SER A 26 8.50 -2.89 0.64
CA SER A 26 8.14 -3.52 -0.64
C SER A 26 8.69 -2.74 -1.85
N SER A 27 10.01 -2.80 -2.06
CA SER A 27 10.66 -2.12 -3.21
C SER A 27 10.56 -2.90 -4.52
N LEU A 28 10.12 -4.16 -4.48
CA LEU A 28 9.91 -5.04 -5.64
C LEU A 28 8.53 -5.70 -5.53
N GLU A 29 7.69 -5.56 -6.57
CA GLU A 29 6.35 -6.17 -6.58
C GLU A 29 5.94 -6.58 -8.00
N TRP A 30 5.21 -7.70 -8.10
CA TRP A 30 4.60 -8.17 -9.34
C TRP A 30 3.16 -7.69 -9.49
N SER A 31 2.78 -7.26 -10.69
CA SER A 31 1.41 -6.95 -11.06
C SER A 31 0.65 -8.22 -11.43
N ASN A 32 -0.68 -8.13 -11.44
CA ASN A 32 -1.56 -9.19 -11.95
C ASN A 32 -1.36 -9.48 -13.45
N ASP A 33 -0.78 -8.54 -14.19
CA ASP A 33 -0.45 -8.68 -15.62
C ASP A 33 0.91 -9.40 -15.84
N GLY A 34 1.61 -9.77 -14.77
CA GLY A 34 2.91 -10.42 -14.84
C GLY A 34 4.08 -9.45 -15.10
N GLN A 35 3.87 -8.15 -14.91
CA GLN A 35 4.95 -7.16 -14.88
C GLN A 35 5.53 -7.09 -13.47
N ALA A 36 6.76 -6.63 -13.31
CA ALA A 36 7.31 -6.30 -12.00
C ALA A 36 7.71 -4.82 -11.97
N PHE A 37 7.67 -4.18 -10.81
CA PHE A 37 8.43 -2.94 -10.60
C PHE A 37 9.56 -3.16 -9.62
N GLY A 38 10.65 -2.41 -9.77
CA GLY A 38 11.71 -2.22 -8.77
C GLY A 38 11.92 -0.74 -8.49
N ILE A 39 11.90 -0.34 -7.22
CA ILE A 39 12.08 1.06 -6.80
C ILE A 39 13.53 1.29 -6.41
N THR A 40 14.11 2.34 -6.98
CA THR A 40 15.37 2.93 -6.54
C THR A 40 15.14 4.37 -6.09
N LYS A 41 16.16 5.03 -5.54
CA LYS A 41 16.07 6.44 -5.13
C LYS A 41 15.52 7.31 -6.28
N SER A 42 16.12 7.24 -7.46
CA SER A 42 15.75 8.13 -8.57
C SER A 42 14.60 7.63 -9.43
N ASN A 43 14.44 6.31 -9.56
CA ASN A 43 13.63 5.71 -10.62
C ASN A 43 12.77 4.54 -10.10
N ILE A 44 11.59 4.38 -10.69
CA ILE A 44 10.84 3.13 -10.67
C ILE A 44 11.09 2.41 -12.00
N TYR A 45 11.67 1.22 -11.94
CA TYR A 45 11.91 0.36 -13.10
C TYR A 45 10.74 -0.59 -13.26
N VAL A 46 10.02 -0.53 -14.37
CA VAL A 46 8.97 -1.48 -14.73
C VAL A 46 9.56 -2.53 -15.68
N LEU A 47 9.56 -3.78 -15.24
CA LEU A 47 10.08 -4.94 -15.94
C LEU A 47 8.92 -5.73 -16.55
N THR A 48 8.89 -5.81 -17.88
CA THR A 48 7.88 -6.61 -18.60
C THR A 48 8.54 -7.83 -19.25
N PRO A 49 8.15 -9.07 -18.92
CA PRO A 49 8.74 -10.26 -19.52
C PRO A 49 8.39 -10.36 -21.01
N ILE A 50 9.39 -10.62 -21.85
CA ILE A 50 9.21 -10.85 -23.29
C ILE A 50 8.79 -12.31 -23.50
N LEU A 51 7.48 -12.53 -23.48
CA LEU A 51 6.89 -13.85 -23.70
C LEU A 51 6.56 -14.02 -25.19
N GLY A 52 7.48 -14.56 -25.99
CA GLY A 52 7.22 -15.27 -27.26
C GLY A 52 6.45 -14.57 -28.40
N TYR A 53 5.94 -13.36 -28.22
CA TYR A 53 5.23 -12.59 -29.23
C TYR A 53 6.18 -11.57 -29.86
N LEU A 54 6.37 -11.68 -31.18
CA LEU A 54 7.07 -10.70 -32.00
C LEU A 54 6.28 -9.39 -31.97
N VAL A 55 6.62 -8.48 -31.06
CA VAL A 55 6.24 -7.07 -31.22
C VAL A 55 7.05 -6.55 -32.42
N PRO A 56 6.41 -6.12 -33.52
CA PRO A 56 7.15 -5.43 -34.59
C PRO A 56 7.79 -4.20 -33.95
N PRO A 57 9.08 -3.92 -34.20
CA PRO A 57 9.71 -2.73 -33.65
C PRO A 57 8.95 -1.50 -34.18
N GLU A 58 8.19 -0.82 -33.32
CA GLU A 58 7.73 0.54 -33.63
C GLU A 58 8.96 1.45 -33.67
N ASP A 59 9.15 2.10 -34.82
CA ASP A 59 10.20 3.03 -35.22
C ASP A 59 11.30 3.35 -34.18
N ALA A 60 12.50 2.85 -34.51
CA ALA A 60 13.78 3.06 -33.82
C ALA A 60 14.29 4.52 -33.81
N ARG A 61 13.40 5.53 -33.87
CA ARG A 61 13.79 6.94 -33.84
C ARG A 61 13.69 7.60 -32.46
N ASN A 62 13.08 6.94 -31.47
CA ASN A 62 12.94 7.48 -30.11
C ASN A 62 13.56 6.63 -28.99
N THR A 63 14.23 5.52 -29.30
CA THR A 63 15.07 4.81 -28.30
C THR A 63 16.41 5.52 -28.20
N HIS A 64 16.55 6.37 -27.19
CA HIS A 64 17.78 7.13 -26.94
C HIS A 64 18.94 6.18 -26.62
N ILE A 65 19.86 6.15 -27.57
CA ILE A 65 21.27 5.72 -27.59
C ILE A 65 21.95 5.72 -26.21
N GLN A 66 22.51 4.58 -25.82
CA GLN A 66 23.82 4.50 -25.17
C GLN A 66 24.61 3.27 -25.66
N GLY A 67 25.77 3.52 -26.27
CA GLY A 67 26.92 2.61 -26.31
C GLY A 67 26.98 1.59 -27.45
N GLU A 68 27.42 2.01 -28.63
CA GLU A 68 27.99 1.10 -29.62
C GLU A 68 29.33 0.52 -29.09
N GLU A 69 29.38 -0.77 -28.80
CA GLU A 69 30.57 -1.57 -29.09
C GLU A 69 30.23 -2.57 -30.19
N LYS A 70 30.80 -2.32 -31.38
CA LYS A 70 30.79 -3.23 -32.51
C LYS A 70 31.51 -4.52 -32.14
N VAL A 71 30.78 -5.61 -32.04
CA VAL A 71 31.34 -6.95 -32.26
C VAL A 71 30.58 -7.60 -33.40
N GLN A 72 31.29 -7.77 -34.51
CA GLN A 72 30.86 -8.53 -35.69
C GLN A 72 30.46 -9.95 -35.29
N GLU A 73 29.20 -10.31 -35.52
CA GLU A 73 28.76 -11.70 -35.60
C GLU A 73 29.38 -12.37 -36.83
N THR A 74 30.50 -13.05 -36.65
CA THR A 74 30.88 -14.16 -37.52
C THR A 74 30.22 -15.44 -37.02
N THR A 75 29.28 -15.90 -37.82
CA THR A 75 28.54 -17.16 -37.72
C THR A 75 29.50 -18.36 -37.68
N LYS A 76 29.53 -19.09 -36.56
CA LYS A 76 29.88 -20.53 -36.53
C LYS A 76 29.03 -21.26 -35.49
N PRO A 77 28.44 -22.42 -35.82
CA PRO A 77 27.63 -23.19 -34.88
C PRO A 77 28.55 -24.04 -34.01
N SER A 78 28.69 -23.69 -32.73
CA SER A 78 29.34 -24.58 -31.75
C SER A 78 28.27 -25.19 -30.84
N THR A 79 28.06 -26.48 -31.04
CA THR A 79 27.42 -27.40 -30.11
C THR A 79 28.16 -27.41 -28.79
N ALA A 80 27.67 -26.64 -27.81
CA ALA A 80 28.01 -26.79 -26.40
C ALA A 80 26.76 -26.50 -25.58
N SER A 81 26.14 -27.55 -25.05
CA SER A 81 25.01 -27.47 -24.12
C SER A 81 25.49 -26.93 -22.77
N THR A 82 25.50 -25.62 -22.61
CA THR A 82 25.51 -25.02 -21.28
C THR A 82 24.08 -25.06 -20.75
N ASN A 83 23.84 -25.86 -19.71
CA ASN A 83 22.60 -25.91 -18.93
C ASN A 83 22.38 -24.60 -18.16
N HIS A 84 22.34 -23.46 -18.85
CA HIS A 84 21.81 -22.23 -18.28
C HIS A 84 20.31 -22.24 -18.48
N PRO A 85 19.51 -22.03 -17.42
CA PRO A 85 18.08 -21.86 -17.58
C PRO A 85 17.84 -20.72 -18.59
N PRO A 86 16.83 -20.84 -19.47
CA PRO A 86 16.57 -19.83 -20.48
C PRO A 86 16.35 -18.48 -19.78
N LYS A 87 17.22 -17.50 -20.07
CA LYS A 87 17.07 -16.13 -19.59
C LYS A 87 15.86 -15.53 -20.31
N ILE A 88 14.76 -15.33 -19.60
CA ILE A 88 13.61 -14.58 -20.11
C ILE A 88 14.08 -13.14 -20.26
N PRO A 89 14.09 -12.56 -21.48
CA PRO A 89 14.45 -11.17 -21.65
C PRO A 89 13.30 -10.28 -21.15
N PHE A 90 13.62 -9.08 -20.67
CA PHE A 90 12.64 -8.11 -20.16
C PHE A 90 12.72 -6.80 -20.96
N PHE A 91 11.57 -6.21 -21.26
CA PHE A 91 11.50 -4.77 -21.56
C PHE A 91 11.57 -4.00 -20.25
N ILE A 92 12.37 -2.93 -20.23
CA ILE A 92 12.56 -2.07 -19.07
C ILE A 92 12.00 -0.70 -19.42
N SER A 93 10.95 -0.29 -18.73
CA SER A 93 10.45 1.09 -18.74
C SER A 93 10.90 1.78 -17.47
N ILE A 94 11.36 3.03 -17.57
CA ILE A 94 11.88 3.80 -16.44
C ILE A 94 10.95 4.97 -16.18
N ILE A 95 10.45 5.05 -14.96
CA ILE A 95 9.70 6.20 -14.45
C ILE A 95 10.65 7.00 -13.56
N GLU A 96 11.18 8.08 -14.12
CA GLU A 96 12.08 8.98 -13.42
C GLU A 96 11.29 9.90 -12.49
N ILE A 97 11.88 10.22 -11.33
CA ILE A 97 11.27 11.22 -10.46
C ILE A 97 11.41 12.61 -11.06
N ASN A 98 10.29 13.21 -11.41
CA ASN A 98 10.29 14.57 -11.92
C ASN A 98 10.42 15.56 -10.75
N LYS A 99 11.59 16.16 -10.62
CA LYS A 99 11.89 17.15 -9.57
C LYS A 99 11.07 18.45 -9.69
N GLN A 100 10.52 18.73 -10.87
CA GLN A 100 9.66 19.88 -11.12
C GLN A 100 8.18 19.60 -10.82
N LEU A 101 7.75 18.33 -10.88
CA LEU A 101 6.36 17.93 -10.62
C LEU A 101 6.19 17.52 -9.15
N GLY A 102 5.57 18.37 -8.34
CA GLY A 102 5.18 18.08 -6.96
C GLY A 102 4.96 19.35 -6.16
N LEU A 103 4.23 19.25 -5.05
CA LEU A 103 3.88 20.42 -4.26
C LEU A 103 5.10 20.97 -3.53
N ASN A 104 5.23 22.29 -3.53
CA ASN A 104 6.18 22.95 -2.66
C ASN A 104 5.50 23.28 -1.33
N TRP A 105 5.55 22.35 -0.38
CA TRP A 105 4.85 22.47 0.90
C TRP A 105 5.23 23.73 1.70
N SER A 106 6.46 24.23 1.54
CA SER A 106 6.88 25.47 2.20
C SER A 106 6.24 26.74 1.64
N LEU A 107 5.65 26.69 0.43
CA LEU A 107 4.81 27.79 -0.08
C LEU A 107 3.40 27.75 0.52
N HIS A 108 3.00 26.61 1.09
CA HIS A 108 1.67 26.43 1.66
C HIS A 108 1.67 26.69 3.16
N SER A 109 2.70 26.28 3.91
CA SER A 109 2.83 26.53 5.35
C SER A 109 4.28 26.76 5.75
N ASN A 110 4.54 27.69 6.69
CA ASN A 110 5.86 27.90 7.28
C ASN A 110 6.06 27.09 8.57
N ASP A 111 5.06 26.32 8.99
CA ASP A 111 5.16 25.49 10.18
C ASP A 111 6.16 24.36 9.95
N ILE A 112 7.14 24.26 10.86
CA ILE A 112 8.23 23.28 10.79
C ILE A 112 7.72 21.83 10.69
N SER A 113 6.53 21.56 11.24
CA SER A 113 5.90 20.24 11.17
C SER A 113 5.51 19.85 9.74
N THR A 114 5.22 20.82 8.86
CA THR A 114 4.81 20.58 7.46
C THR A 114 6.00 20.53 6.50
N ILE A 115 7.20 20.86 6.96
CA ILE A 115 8.39 20.87 6.11
C ILE A 115 8.72 19.44 5.68
N THR A 116 8.95 19.28 4.37
CA THR A 116 9.44 18.06 3.73
C THR A 116 10.86 18.28 3.22
N PRO A 117 11.63 17.22 2.89
CA PRO A 117 12.92 17.37 2.24
C PRO A 117 12.82 18.31 1.03
N PRO A 118 13.85 19.13 0.79
CA PRO A 118 13.83 20.05 -0.35
C PRO A 118 13.63 19.28 -1.66
N ASN A 119 12.94 19.91 -2.62
CA ASN A 119 12.61 19.29 -3.92
C ASN A 119 13.83 18.76 -4.67
N ASP A 120 15.03 19.29 -4.41
CA ASP A 120 16.27 18.83 -5.03
C ASP A 120 16.71 17.43 -4.58
N ASP A 121 16.28 16.98 -3.38
CA ASP A 121 16.49 15.63 -2.84
C ASP A 121 15.19 14.80 -2.87
N ARG A 122 14.32 15.07 -3.84
CA ARG A 122 13.12 14.27 -4.07
C ARG A 122 13.49 12.89 -4.63
N PHE A 123 12.99 11.83 -3.99
CA PHE A 123 13.17 10.44 -4.42
C PHE A 123 11.90 9.59 -4.25
N TRP A 124 11.83 8.46 -4.95
CA TRP A 124 10.72 7.51 -4.83
C TRP A 124 10.83 6.71 -3.53
N ARG A 125 9.73 6.61 -2.80
CA ARG A 125 9.66 5.86 -1.53
C ARG A 125 8.88 4.58 -1.65
N ALA A 126 7.74 4.61 -2.31
CA ALA A 126 6.84 3.47 -2.43
C ALA A 126 6.13 3.48 -3.76
N ALA A 127 5.65 2.32 -4.20
CA ALA A 127 4.73 2.20 -5.30
C ALA A 127 3.75 1.05 -5.03
N SER A 128 2.61 1.04 -5.72
CA SER A 128 1.63 -0.04 -5.64
C SER A 128 0.89 -0.18 -6.96
N TRP A 129 0.74 -1.43 -7.40
CA TRP A 129 -0.01 -1.76 -8.61
C TRP A 129 -1.52 -1.68 -8.36
N SER A 130 -2.24 -1.13 -9.33
CA SER A 130 -3.68 -1.38 -9.42
C SER A 130 -3.95 -2.79 -9.97
N PRO A 131 -5.19 -3.29 -9.83
CA PRO A 131 -5.62 -4.45 -10.60
C PRO A 131 -5.55 -4.22 -12.12
N SER A 132 -5.50 -5.33 -12.86
CA SER A 132 -5.58 -5.36 -14.32
C SER A 132 -6.90 -4.78 -14.84
N GLY A 133 -6.91 -4.29 -16.08
CA GLY A 133 -8.14 -3.81 -16.74
C GLY A 133 -8.52 -2.36 -16.44
N LEU A 134 -7.70 -1.63 -15.66
CA LEU A 134 -8.02 -0.26 -15.25
C LEU A 134 -7.57 0.82 -16.22
N SER A 135 -6.49 0.59 -16.98
CA SER A 135 -6.06 1.54 -18.01
C SER A 135 -6.98 1.50 -19.23
N GLY A 136 -6.98 2.56 -20.03
CA GLY A 136 -7.68 2.57 -21.33
C GLY A 136 -7.19 1.49 -22.31
N LEU A 137 -6.06 0.83 -22.03
CA LEU A 137 -5.50 -0.28 -22.80
C LEU A 137 -5.82 -1.65 -22.17
N GLY A 138 -6.56 -1.69 -21.05
CA GLY A 138 -6.90 -2.91 -20.32
C GLY A 138 -5.80 -3.45 -19.40
N SER A 139 -4.77 -2.66 -19.10
CA SER A 139 -3.67 -3.02 -18.19
C SER A 139 -3.86 -2.43 -16.79
N CYS A 140 -2.93 -2.75 -15.88
CA CYS A 140 -2.79 -2.05 -14.59
C CYS A 140 -2.32 -0.59 -14.73
N LEU A 141 -2.54 0.16 -13.65
CA LEU A 141 -2.01 1.48 -13.31
C LEU A 141 -0.97 1.32 -12.19
N LEU A 142 -0.11 2.32 -12.00
CA LEU A 142 0.89 2.33 -10.93
C LEU A 142 0.76 3.61 -10.11
N ALA A 143 0.56 3.51 -8.80
CA ALA A 143 0.69 4.65 -7.90
C ALA A 143 2.11 4.72 -7.35
N GLY A 144 2.73 5.91 -7.35
CA GLY A 144 4.05 6.17 -6.77
C GLY A 144 3.99 7.25 -5.70
N LEU A 145 4.71 7.06 -4.60
CA LEU A 145 4.86 8.00 -3.48
C LEU A 145 6.28 8.56 -3.43
N SER A 146 6.41 9.89 -3.35
CA SER A 146 7.69 10.57 -3.18
C SER A 146 8.05 10.82 -1.72
N THR A 147 9.29 11.24 -1.47
CA THR A 147 9.75 11.79 -0.17
C THR A 147 9.13 13.11 0.21
N THR A 148 8.66 13.87 -0.77
CA THR A 148 7.92 15.11 -0.56
C THR A 148 6.45 14.82 -0.26
N CYS A 149 6.05 13.59 0.08
CA CYS A 149 4.67 13.26 0.43
C CYS A 149 3.64 13.50 -0.71
N ASP A 150 4.10 13.46 -1.96
CA ASP A 150 3.26 13.55 -3.15
C ASP A 150 2.93 12.14 -3.67
N VAL A 151 1.68 11.92 -4.07
CA VAL A 151 1.25 10.68 -4.73
C VAL A 151 0.89 10.96 -6.18
N PHE A 152 1.53 10.21 -7.08
CA PHE A 152 1.30 10.27 -8.51
C PHE A 152 0.71 8.95 -9.00
N VAL A 153 -0.24 9.00 -9.93
CA VAL A 153 -0.73 7.81 -10.64
C VAL A 153 -0.21 7.83 -12.08
N PHE A 154 0.39 6.72 -12.48
CA PHE A 154 0.95 6.47 -13.80
C PHE A 154 0.09 5.45 -14.54
N TYR A 155 0.00 5.62 -15.86
CA TYR A 155 -0.64 4.68 -16.75
C TYR A 155 0.20 4.51 -18.01
N PRO A 156 0.06 3.38 -18.71
CA PRO A 156 0.71 3.21 -20.01
C PRO A 156 -0.03 4.00 -21.08
N CYS A 157 0.67 4.89 -21.78
CA CYS A 157 0.08 5.73 -22.84
C CYS A 157 -0.08 4.99 -24.18
N LYS A 158 0.79 4.00 -24.41
CA LYS A 158 0.80 3.10 -25.58
C LYS A 158 0.86 1.66 -25.10
N ASN A 159 0.95 0.70 -26.02
CA ASN A 159 1.14 -0.74 -25.77
C ASN A 159 1.82 -0.97 -24.41
N PHE A 160 1.06 -1.47 -23.43
CA PHE A 160 1.50 -1.58 -22.04
C PHE A 160 2.74 -2.45 -21.86
N GLN A 161 3.09 -3.26 -22.86
CA GLN A 161 4.27 -4.14 -22.86
C GLN A 161 5.58 -3.43 -23.24
N THR A 162 5.50 -2.41 -24.10
CA THR A 162 6.67 -1.72 -24.69
C THR A 162 6.61 -0.20 -24.55
N GLY A 163 5.50 0.32 -24.05
CA GLY A 163 5.18 1.73 -24.00
C GLY A 163 5.82 2.47 -22.82
N LEU A 164 5.94 3.78 -23.00
CA LEU A 164 6.25 4.71 -21.92
C LEU A 164 5.05 4.80 -20.97
N TRP A 165 5.37 4.85 -19.68
CA TRP A 165 4.43 5.14 -18.61
C TRP A 165 4.49 6.65 -18.35
N GLU A 166 3.36 7.34 -18.47
CA GLU A 166 3.33 8.80 -18.27
C GLU A 166 2.37 9.19 -17.14
N ILE A 167 2.66 10.34 -16.56
CA ILE A 167 1.76 11.05 -15.66
C ILE A 167 0.91 11.98 -16.52
N LYS A 168 -0.42 11.83 -16.49
CA LYS A 168 -1.31 12.89 -16.96
C LYS A 168 -1.38 13.96 -15.88
N GLN A 169 -1.33 15.24 -16.28
CA GLN A 169 -1.29 16.42 -15.40
C GLN A 169 -2.41 16.51 -14.34
N THR A 170 -3.42 15.62 -14.36
CA THR A 170 -4.52 15.52 -13.38
C THR A 170 -4.38 14.40 -12.35
N LEU A 171 -3.18 13.79 -12.21
CA LEU A 171 -2.97 12.60 -11.37
C LEU A 171 -2.02 12.80 -10.17
N ASN A 172 -1.76 14.06 -9.75
CA ASN A 172 -1.16 14.35 -8.44
C ASN A 172 -2.27 14.41 -7.37
N LEU A 173 -2.46 13.30 -6.66
CA LEU A 173 -3.56 13.15 -5.70
C LEU A 173 -3.39 14.04 -4.47
N SER A 174 -2.14 14.36 -4.09
CA SER A 174 -1.86 15.26 -2.96
C SER A 174 -2.30 16.69 -3.25
N GLU A 175 -2.13 17.15 -4.50
CA GLU A 175 -2.59 18.46 -4.96
C GLU A 175 -4.11 18.53 -5.05
N GLU A 176 -4.77 17.51 -5.60
CA GLU A 176 -6.23 17.46 -5.66
C GLU A 176 -6.86 17.47 -4.27
N LEU A 177 -6.29 16.73 -3.32
CA LEU A 177 -6.74 16.76 -1.93
C LEU A 177 -6.54 18.13 -1.29
N LEU A 178 -5.40 18.79 -1.58
CA LEU A 178 -5.11 20.13 -1.08
C LEU A 178 -6.10 21.17 -1.62
N LYS A 179 -6.46 21.09 -2.92
CA LYS A 179 -7.52 21.91 -3.52
C LYS A 179 -8.86 21.72 -2.79
N CYS A 180 -9.24 20.48 -2.45
CA CYS A 180 -10.44 20.23 -1.66
C CYS A 180 -10.41 20.95 -0.31
N PHE A 181 -9.27 20.93 0.39
CA PHE A 181 -9.12 21.63 1.67
C PHE A 181 -9.11 23.15 1.52
N TYR A 182 -8.54 23.70 0.45
CA TYR A 182 -8.57 25.13 0.20
C TYR A 182 -10.00 25.66 0.03
N VAL A 183 -10.82 24.96 -0.75
CA VAL A 183 -12.24 25.31 -0.92
C VAL A 183 -12.98 25.26 0.42
N PHE A 184 -12.70 24.24 1.23
CA PHE A 184 -13.32 24.07 2.55
C PHE A 184 -12.87 25.15 3.55
N TYR A 185 -11.57 25.47 3.59
CA TYR A 185 -10.99 26.46 4.50
C TYR A 185 -11.52 27.87 4.21
N TRP A 186 -11.59 28.25 2.93
CA TRP A 186 -12.23 29.49 2.48
C TRP A 186 -13.67 29.62 2.99
N SER A 187 -14.45 28.54 2.84
CA SER A 187 -15.86 28.50 3.27
C SER A 187 -16.04 28.68 4.77
N ILE A 188 -15.07 28.26 5.59
CA ILE A 188 -15.11 28.41 7.06
C ILE A 188 -14.70 29.81 7.51
N ASN A 189 -13.75 30.43 6.80
CA ASN A 189 -13.23 31.75 7.16
C ASN A 189 -14.10 32.91 6.66
N GLY A 190 -15.26 32.64 6.07
CA GLY A 190 -16.25 33.65 5.68
C GLY A 190 -15.84 34.47 4.45
N GLY A 191 -15.04 33.89 3.56
CA GLY A 191 -14.65 34.57 2.33
C GLY A 191 -15.85 34.92 1.45
N VAL A 192 -15.94 36.19 1.05
CA VAL A 192 -17.01 36.72 0.19
C VAL A 192 -16.70 36.32 -1.25
N GLU A 193 -17.67 35.74 -1.98
CA GLU A 193 -17.54 35.44 -3.41
C GLU A 193 -17.15 36.72 -4.19
N GLY A 194 -15.87 36.85 -4.57
CA GLY A 194 -15.37 38.03 -5.30
C GLY A 194 -13.87 38.28 -5.16
N ASP A 195 -13.29 38.02 -3.98
CA ASP A 195 -11.83 38.09 -3.77
C ASP A 195 -11.19 36.76 -4.16
N LYS A 196 -10.52 36.72 -5.31
CA LYS A 196 -9.88 35.51 -5.86
C LYS A 196 -8.44 35.29 -5.39
N GLU A 197 -7.85 36.21 -4.65
CA GLU A 197 -6.53 36.00 -4.05
C GLU A 197 -6.70 35.61 -2.59
N MET A 198 -6.72 34.29 -2.36
CA MET A 198 -6.54 33.75 -1.03
C MET A 198 -5.13 34.10 -0.59
N ASP A 199 -5.01 34.81 0.54
CA ASP A 199 -3.73 35.14 1.15
C ASP A 199 -3.03 33.85 1.63
N VAL A 200 -2.31 33.22 0.72
CA VAL A 200 -1.35 32.14 0.96
C VAL A 200 0.04 32.71 1.31
N SER A 201 0.12 33.99 1.68
CA SER A 201 1.40 34.60 2.02
C SER A 201 2.03 33.84 3.21
N PRO A 202 3.34 33.59 3.16
CA PRO A 202 4.08 33.07 4.29
C PRO A 202 3.76 33.90 5.55
N GLU A 203 3.65 33.20 6.69
CA GLU A 203 3.16 33.57 8.03
C GLU A 203 3.63 34.91 8.66
N ASP A 204 4.39 35.73 7.94
CA ASP A 204 5.00 36.97 8.45
C ASP A 204 3.99 38.09 8.72
N ASP A 205 2.80 38.08 8.11
CA ASP A 205 1.76 39.12 8.29
C ASP A 205 0.67 38.78 9.32
N TRP A 206 0.72 37.58 9.92
CA TRP A 206 -0.31 37.13 10.86
C TRP A 206 0.04 37.63 12.26
N LYS A 207 -0.56 38.77 12.65
CA LYS A 207 -0.47 39.35 14.00
C LYS A 207 -0.63 38.27 15.09
N LEU A 208 0.14 38.39 16.18
CA LEU A 208 0.21 37.53 17.38
C LEU A 208 -1.11 37.39 18.20
N THR A 209 -2.27 37.38 17.55
CA THR A 209 -3.57 37.19 18.20
C THR A 209 -3.89 35.69 18.32
N ILE A 210 -4.69 35.35 19.33
CA ILE A 210 -5.12 33.96 19.59
C ILE A 210 -5.91 33.40 18.38
N ASP A 211 -6.76 34.21 17.76
CA ASP A 211 -7.55 33.83 16.57
C ASP A 211 -6.67 33.53 15.35
N ALA A 212 -5.61 34.31 15.13
CA ALA A 212 -4.65 34.05 14.05
C ALA A 212 -3.88 32.73 14.30
N ASN A 213 -3.49 32.48 15.55
CA ASN A 213 -2.85 31.22 15.92
C ASN A 213 -3.77 30.00 15.72
N GLU A 214 -5.04 30.10 16.08
CA GLU A 214 -6.00 29.02 15.87
C GLU A 214 -6.24 28.76 14.36
N LYS A 215 -6.38 29.81 13.56
CA LYS A 215 -6.49 29.72 12.10
C LYS A 215 -5.27 29.05 11.47
N ARG A 216 -4.06 29.35 11.99
CA ARG A 216 -2.81 28.71 11.59
C ARG A 216 -2.78 27.24 11.92
N ASN A 217 -3.18 26.87 13.13
CA ASN A 217 -3.18 25.47 13.56
C ASN A 217 -4.15 24.64 12.72
N ARG A 218 -5.32 25.20 12.39
CA ARG A 218 -6.30 24.56 11.49
C ARG A 218 -5.74 24.39 10.08
N PHE A 219 -5.11 25.42 9.53
CA PHE A 219 -4.51 25.34 8.19
C PHE A 219 -3.37 24.32 8.14
N THR A 220 -2.46 24.36 9.11
CA THR A 220 -1.35 23.40 9.27
C THR A 220 -1.89 21.96 9.34
N SER A 221 -2.96 21.73 10.11
CA SER A 221 -3.63 20.43 10.19
C SER A 221 -4.19 20.00 8.82
N CYS A 222 -4.74 20.92 8.02
CA CYS A 222 -5.17 20.63 6.65
C CYS A 222 -4.00 20.24 5.73
N VAL A 223 -2.84 20.90 5.84
CA VAL A 223 -1.64 20.54 5.06
C VAL A 223 -1.13 19.15 5.46
N LEU A 224 -1.08 18.84 6.76
CA LEU A 224 -0.67 17.51 7.24
C LEU A 224 -1.65 16.39 6.85
N ARG A 225 -2.90 16.75 6.54
CA ARG A 225 -3.93 15.84 5.99
C ARG A 225 -3.77 15.53 4.52
N THR A 226 -2.90 16.25 3.80
CA THR A 226 -2.62 16.00 2.38
C THR A 226 -1.23 15.44 2.13
N GLN A 227 -0.34 15.54 3.11
CA GLN A 227 0.98 14.93 3.05
C GLN A 227 0.88 13.41 3.23
N ALA A 228 0.96 12.71 2.11
CA ALA A 228 0.92 11.26 2.05
C ALA A 228 2.20 10.63 2.61
N THR A 229 2.05 9.45 3.23
CA THR A 229 3.13 8.77 3.97
C THR A 229 3.26 7.30 3.61
N CYS A 230 2.17 6.71 3.16
CA CYS A 230 2.09 5.35 2.63
C CYS A 230 0.89 5.23 1.69
N LEU A 231 0.90 4.21 0.85
CA LEU A 231 -0.19 3.89 -0.07
C LEU A 231 -0.33 2.38 -0.24
N ALA A 232 -1.54 1.94 -0.59
CA ALA A 232 -1.81 0.55 -0.95
C ALA A 232 -3.06 0.48 -1.84
N TRP A 233 -2.96 -0.20 -2.97
CA TRP A 233 -4.11 -0.51 -3.82
C TRP A 233 -4.78 -1.81 -3.38
N SER A 234 -6.11 -1.86 -3.39
CA SER A 234 -6.86 -3.09 -3.15
C SER A 234 -6.91 -3.95 -4.41
N SER A 235 -7.04 -5.27 -4.22
CA SER A 235 -7.33 -6.21 -5.31
C SER A 235 -8.65 -5.86 -5.99
N ALA A 236 -8.84 -6.27 -7.25
CA ALA A 236 -10.17 -6.31 -7.85
C ALA A 236 -11.01 -7.39 -7.13
N TYR A 237 -12.34 -7.20 -7.12
CA TYR A 237 -13.22 -8.29 -6.72
C TYR A 237 -13.23 -9.35 -7.82
N SER A 238 -12.70 -10.55 -7.51
CA SER A 238 -12.80 -11.70 -8.39
C SER A 238 -13.84 -12.66 -7.85
N HIS A 239 -14.78 -13.06 -8.71
CA HIS A 239 -15.76 -14.10 -8.40
C HIS A 239 -15.11 -15.49 -8.54
N SER A 240 -14.12 -15.80 -7.71
CA SER A 240 -13.48 -17.12 -7.73
C SER A 240 -14.06 -18.02 -6.64
N ASN A 241 -14.58 -19.17 -7.09
CA ASN A 241 -14.88 -20.39 -6.32
C ASN A 241 -16.22 -20.41 -5.57
N ASN A 242 -17.30 -20.71 -6.29
CA ASN A 242 -18.26 -21.68 -5.77
C ASN A 242 -18.29 -22.88 -6.72
N THR A 243 -17.78 -24.01 -6.25
CA THR A 243 -17.75 -25.33 -6.92
C THR A 243 -19.12 -26.00 -6.95
N ASP A 244 -20.20 -25.23 -7.15
CA ASP A 244 -21.54 -25.76 -7.24
C ASP A 244 -22.07 -25.55 -8.65
N LEU A 245 -22.05 -26.65 -9.40
CA LEU A 245 -22.83 -26.99 -10.59
C LEU A 245 -23.27 -25.84 -11.51
N GLU A 246 -22.76 -25.91 -12.74
CA GLU A 246 -23.52 -25.73 -14.00
C GLU A 246 -24.95 -25.17 -13.85
N ASN A 247 -25.14 -23.89 -14.22
CA ASN A 247 -26.20 -23.42 -15.15
C ASN A 247 -26.62 -21.95 -15.04
N HIS A 248 -25.99 -21.11 -14.20
CA HIS A 248 -26.26 -19.67 -14.23
C HIS A 248 -24.98 -18.87 -14.35
N SER A 249 -24.52 -18.64 -15.59
CA SER A 249 -23.55 -17.61 -15.94
C SER A 249 -24.10 -16.23 -15.55
N HIS A 250 -23.93 -15.88 -14.29
CA HIS A 250 -24.19 -14.54 -13.82
C HIS A 250 -23.06 -13.65 -14.33
N ASN A 251 -23.25 -13.10 -15.54
CA ASN A 251 -22.45 -12.01 -16.09
C ASN A 251 -22.64 -10.77 -15.19
N PHE A 252 -21.95 -10.75 -14.04
CA PHE A 252 -21.57 -9.49 -13.44
C PHE A 252 -20.61 -8.86 -14.44
N TYR A 253 -21.05 -7.82 -15.15
CA TYR A 253 -20.11 -6.99 -15.89
C TYR A 253 -19.02 -6.57 -14.91
N ASP A 254 -17.75 -6.72 -15.30
CA ASP A 254 -16.54 -6.40 -14.54
C ASP A 254 -16.53 -4.90 -14.15
N VAL A 255 -17.31 -4.54 -13.13
CA VAL A 255 -17.21 -3.23 -12.49
C VAL A 255 -16.03 -3.34 -11.54
N ASP A 256 -14.95 -2.62 -11.81
CA ASP A 256 -13.85 -2.56 -10.87
C ASP A 256 -14.29 -1.82 -9.60
N PHE A 257 -14.16 -2.52 -8.48
CA PHE A 257 -14.44 -1.99 -7.14
C PHE A 257 -13.16 -1.67 -6.37
N SER A 258 -12.00 -1.76 -7.02
CA SER A 258 -10.72 -1.44 -6.41
C SER A 258 -10.66 0.03 -5.98
N LEU A 259 -9.87 0.24 -4.95
CA LEU A 259 -9.64 1.48 -4.26
C LEU A 259 -8.15 1.61 -3.95
N LEU A 260 -7.63 2.80 -4.18
CA LEU A 260 -6.33 3.22 -3.69
C LEU A 260 -6.51 3.87 -2.31
N ALA A 261 -5.92 3.28 -1.27
CA ALA A 261 -5.82 3.90 0.04
C ALA A 261 -4.50 4.67 0.15
N ILE A 262 -4.56 5.86 0.73
CA ILE A 262 -3.40 6.70 1.03
C ILE A 262 -3.50 7.11 2.50
N GLY A 263 -2.43 6.87 3.26
CA GLY A 263 -2.29 7.29 4.64
C GLY A 263 -1.56 8.62 4.74
N HIS A 264 -2.00 9.50 5.64
CA HIS A 264 -1.50 10.86 5.78
C HIS A 264 -0.78 11.11 7.11
N ARG A 265 0.05 12.16 7.16
CA ARG A 265 0.81 12.53 8.37
C ARG A 265 -0.06 12.86 9.56
N ARG A 266 -1.27 13.41 9.33
CA ARG A 266 -2.22 13.73 10.40
C ARG A 266 -2.98 12.52 10.94
N GLY A 267 -2.74 11.31 10.43
CA GLY A 267 -3.43 10.11 10.91
C GLY A 267 -4.78 9.85 10.25
N ASP A 268 -5.00 10.50 9.10
CA ASP A 268 -6.18 10.35 8.26
C ASP A 268 -5.88 9.39 7.08
N ILE A 269 -6.92 8.74 6.54
CA ILE A 269 -6.85 7.94 5.32
C ILE A 269 -7.78 8.53 4.27
N SER A 270 -7.27 8.70 3.06
CA SER A 270 -8.10 8.97 1.88
C SER A 270 -8.23 7.72 1.01
N LEU A 271 -9.45 7.43 0.55
CA LEU A 271 -9.75 6.38 -0.41
C LEU A 271 -10.09 7.01 -1.76
N TRP A 272 -9.39 6.56 -2.80
CA TRP A 272 -9.54 7.05 -4.16
C TRP A 272 -10.00 5.94 -5.09
N ARG A 273 -10.85 6.31 -6.04
CA ARG A 273 -11.41 5.41 -7.05
C ARG A 273 -10.96 5.86 -8.44
N HIS A 274 -10.52 4.90 -9.25
CA HIS A 274 -10.34 5.14 -10.67
C HIS A 274 -11.69 5.05 -11.39
N THR A 275 -12.00 6.05 -12.20
CA THR A 275 -13.29 6.18 -12.88
C THR A 275 -13.22 5.73 -14.33
N SER A 276 -14.38 5.49 -14.94
CA SER A 276 -14.47 5.07 -16.34
C SER A 276 -13.96 6.12 -17.34
N ASP A 277 -13.91 7.40 -16.94
CA ASP A 277 -13.34 8.50 -17.71
C ASP A 277 -11.82 8.65 -17.53
N GLY A 278 -11.19 7.73 -16.79
CA GLY A 278 -9.74 7.70 -16.61
C GLY A 278 -9.22 8.72 -15.60
N GLN A 279 -10.06 9.13 -14.65
CA GLN A 279 -9.70 10.08 -13.59
C GLN A 279 -9.65 9.36 -12.23
N MET A 280 -9.04 10.02 -11.26
CA MET A 280 -9.05 9.58 -9.87
C MET A 280 -9.98 10.47 -9.05
N GLU A 281 -10.99 9.88 -8.43
CA GLU A 281 -11.96 10.58 -7.58
C GLU A 281 -11.75 10.23 -6.11
N LEU A 282 -11.80 11.24 -5.24
CA LEU A 282 -11.81 11.05 -3.79
C LEU A 282 -13.17 10.50 -3.36
N GLU A 283 -13.21 9.24 -2.94
CA GLU A 283 -14.44 8.58 -2.49
C GLU A 283 -14.69 8.79 -0.99
N SER A 284 -13.62 8.88 -0.20
CA SER A 284 -13.74 9.06 1.25
C SER A 284 -12.47 9.63 1.87
N LEU A 285 -12.61 10.41 2.94
CA LEU A 285 -11.52 10.88 3.80
C LEU A 285 -11.92 10.64 5.26
N ASN A 286 -11.12 9.88 6.00
CA ASN A 286 -11.50 9.37 7.31
C ASN A 286 -10.38 9.57 8.34
N PRO A 287 -10.65 10.23 9.47
CA PRO A 287 -9.72 10.27 10.59
C PRO A 287 -9.67 8.89 11.25
N VAL A 288 -8.48 8.29 11.30
CA VAL A 288 -8.26 6.98 11.94
C VAL A 288 -7.56 7.16 13.29
N CYS A 289 -6.55 8.02 13.34
CA CYS A 289 -5.83 8.35 14.55
C CYS A 289 -6.27 9.75 15.05
N PRO A 290 -7.21 9.88 16.00
CA PRO A 290 -7.66 11.20 16.50
C PRO A 290 -6.52 11.99 17.15
N ASN A 291 -5.55 11.30 17.76
CA ASN A 291 -4.34 11.90 18.34
C ASN A 291 -3.38 12.46 17.26
N GLY A 292 -3.66 12.13 16.00
CA GLY A 292 -2.94 12.50 14.78
C GLY A 292 -1.48 12.07 14.71
N HIS A 293 -1.24 10.84 15.14
CA HIS A 293 -0.04 10.11 14.79
C HIS A 293 -0.05 9.74 13.31
N THR A 294 1.11 9.87 12.67
CA THR A 294 1.31 9.55 11.24
C THR A 294 1.03 8.07 10.97
N ILE A 295 0.32 7.80 9.86
CA ILE A 295 0.10 6.43 9.37
C ILE A 295 1.29 6.02 8.51
N ASN A 296 1.93 4.90 8.85
CA ASN A 296 3.16 4.48 8.17
C ASN A 296 2.93 3.31 7.20
N LEU A 297 1.93 2.45 7.45
CA LEU A 297 1.70 1.26 6.64
C LEU A 297 0.21 1.01 6.44
N LEU A 298 -0.13 0.48 5.27
CA LEU A 298 -1.47 0.08 4.88
C LEU A 298 -1.41 -1.31 4.23
N SER A 299 -2.40 -2.14 4.52
CA SER A 299 -2.54 -3.43 3.82
C SER A 299 -4.00 -3.82 3.66
N TRP A 300 -4.36 -4.24 2.45
CA TRP A 300 -5.72 -4.65 2.09
C TRP A 300 -5.90 -6.16 2.18
N SER A 301 -7.02 -6.60 2.75
CA SER A 301 -7.53 -7.95 2.52
C SER A 301 -8.25 -7.99 1.17
N ASN A 302 -8.39 -9.19 0.60
CA ASN A 302 -9.24 -9.39 -0.57
C ASN A 302 -10.69 -8.99 -0.28
N TRP A 303 -11.38 -8.52 -1.32
CA TRP A 303 -12.81 -8.25 -1.26
C TRP A 303 -13.62 -9.54 -1.13
N LYS A 304 -14.63 -9.52 -0.25
CA LYS A 304 -15.57 -10.61 -0.03
C LYS A 304 -16.99 -10.12 -0.28
N LEU A 305 -17.76 -10.91 -1.01
CA LEU A 305 -19.19 -10.69 -1.21
C LEU A 305 -19.97 -11.21 0.00
N SER A 306 -20.83 -10.38 0.58
CA SER A 306 -21.76 -10.82 1.62
C SER A 306 -22.68 -11.93 1.08
N ALA A 307 -22.88 -13.00 1.86
CA ALA A 307 -23.84 -14.04 1.52
C ALA A 307 -25.24 -13.44 1.30
N ARG A 308 -25.99 -14.00 0.34
CA ARG A 308 -27.33 -13.54 -0.02
C ARG A 308 -28.23 -13.51 1.23
N PRO A 309 -28.98 -12.42 1.50
CA PRO A 309 -30.07 -12.47 2.46
C PRO A 309 -31.03 -13.60 2.05
N ARG A 310 -31.56 -14.37 3.01
CA ARG A 310 -32.55 -15.42 2.74
C ARG A 310 -33.68 -14.85 1.86
N VAL A 311 -34.15 -15.68 0.93
CA VAL A 311 -35.02 -15.36 -0.23
C VAL A 311 -36.39 -14.74 0.15
N ASP A 312 -36.68 -14.60 1.44
CA ASP A 312 -38.01 -14.24 1.94
C ASP A 312 -38.25 -12.72 2.03
N LEU A 313 -37.27 -11.86 1.68
CA LEU A 313 -37.43 -10.40 1.67
C LEU A 313 -37.35 -9.84 0.24
N ALA A 314 -38.48 -9.33 -0.26
CA ALA A 314 -38.59 -8.65 -1.56
C ALA A 314 -37.70 -7.39 -1.71
N SER A 315 -36.97 -6.99 -0.66
CA SER A 315 -36.00 -5.88 -0.63
C SER A 315 -34.54 -6.32 -0.78
N ALA A 316 -34.24 -7.61 -0.95
CA ALA A 316 -32.87 -8.16 -0.98
C ALA A 316 -32.19 -8.09 -2.37
N THR A 317 -32.26 -6.94 -3.06
CA THR A 317 -31.53 -6.69 -4.33
C THR A 317 -30.15 -6.09 -4.12
N GLN A 318 -29.82 -5.67 -2.90
CA GLN A 318 -28.54 -5.05 -2.57
C GLN A 318 -27.53 -6.10 -2.11
N TYR A 319 -26.44 -6.18 -2.85
CA TYR A 319 -25.26 -6.94 -2.46
C TYR A 319 -24.29 -6.00 -1.74
N GLN A 320 -23.45 -6.57 -0.86
CA GLN A 320 -22.45 -5.80 -0.15
C GLN A 320 -21.07 -6.43 -0.34
N LEU A 321 -20.14 -5.64 -0.85
CA LEU A 321 -18.72 -6.00 -0.84
C LEU A 321 -18.11 -5.51 0.47
N THR A 322 -17.28 -6.38 1.06
CA THR A 322 -16.57 -6.08 2.29
C THR A 322 -15.10 -6.42 2.13
N ALA A 323 -14.22 -5.50 2.54
CA ALA A 323 -12.79 -5.73 2.67
C ALA A 323 -12.31 -5.15 4.00
N TYR A 324 -11.18 -5.63 4.48
CA TYR A 324 -10.50 -5.09 5.63
C TYR A 324 -9.26 -4.32 5.18
N LEU A 325 -9.07 -3.14 5.76
CA LEU A 325 -7.86 -2.34 5.63
C LEU A 325 -7.18 -2.30 6.99
N ALA A 326 -5.98 -2.89 7.07
CA ALA A 326 -5.12 -2.77 8.22
C ALA A 326 -4.27 -1.51 8.09
N VAL A 327 -4.16 -0.75 9.17
CA VAL A 327 -3.52 0.57 9.22
C VAL A 327 -2.58 0.60 10.41
N ALA A 328 -1.28 0.79 10.18
CA ALA A 328 -0.33 0.96 11.28
C ALA A 328 0.14 2.41 11.38
N ASN A 329 0.15 2.93 12.60
CA ASN A 329 0.71 4.26 12.88
C ASN A 329 2.17 4.19 13.37
N SER A 330 2.77 5.36 13.48
CA SER A 330 4.14 5.56 13.96
C SER A 330 4.39 5.15 15.42
N LYS A 331 3.35 4.93 16.22
CA LYS A 331 3.44 4.49 17.63
C LYS A 331 3.23 2.98 17.81
N GLY A 332 3.24 2.21 16.71
CA GLY A 332 3.08 0.76 16.78
C GLY A 332 1.63 0.29 16.96
N VAL A 333 0.65 1.20 16.86
CA VAL A 333 -0.77 0.85 16.95
C VAL A 333 -1.27 0.40 15.58
N VAL A 334 -2.00 -0.71 15.54
CA VAL A 334 -2.63 -1.23 14.32
C VAL A 334 -4.15 -1.14 14.44
N TYR A 335 -4.77 -0.40 13.53
CA TYR A 335 -6.22 -0.29 13.39
C TYR A 335 -6.70 -1.23 12.30
N LEU A 336 -7.78 -1.95 12.59
CA LEU A 336 -8.47 -2.80 11.64
C LEU A 336 -9.76 -2.14 11.21
N LEU A 337 -9.80 -1.66 9.97
CA LEU A 337 -10.96 -1.00 9.38
C LEU A 337 -11.71 -1.97 8.48
N LYS A 338 -13.02 -2.08 8.62
CA LYS A 338 -13.90 -2.81 7.73
C LYS A 338 -14.59 -1.84 6.79
N ILE A 339 -14.35 -2.03 5.51
CA ILE A 339 -14.81 -1.18 4.42
C ILE A 339 -15.97 -1.89 3.76
N HIS A 340 -17.12 -1.21 3.76
CA HIS A 340 -18.37 -1.69 3.21
C HIS A 340 -18.73 -0.88 1.98
N ARG A 341 -18.91 -1.58 0.86
CA ARG A 341 -19.36 -1.01 -0.40
C ARG A 341 -20.67 -1.68 -0.81
N PRO A 342 -21.82 -1.02 -0.61
CA PRO A 342 -23.08 -1.55 -1.10
C PRO A 342 -23.13 -1.36 -2.62
N PHE A 343 -23.55 -2.39 -3.34
CA PHE A 343 -23.81 -2.31 -4.78
C PHE A 343 -25.15 -2.97 -5.11
N GLU A 344 -25.89 -2.33 -6.01
CA GLU A 344 -27.09 -2.92 -6.58
C GLU A 344 -26.71 -3.73 -7.81
N ARG A 345 -27.43 -4.82 -8.11
CA ARG A 345 -27.17 -5.57 -9.35
C ARG A 345 -27.46 -4.66 -10.55
N PRO A 346 -26.52 -4.48 -11.50
CA PRO A 346 -26.77 -3.62 -12.64
C PRO A 346 -27.83 -4.27 -13.55
N THR A 347 -29.07 -3.77 -13.51
CA THR A 347 -30.00 -3.85 -14.64
C THR A 347 -29.75 -2.70 -15.63
N LYS A 348 -28.95 -1.70 -15.22
CA LYS A 348 -28.39 -0.60 -16.02
C LYS A 348 -26.98 -0.27 -15.48
N PRO A 349 -26.07 0.32 -16.28
CA PRO A 349 -24.79 0.83 -15.79
C PRO A 349 -25.07 1.83 -14.67
N LEU A 350 -24.63 1.50 -13.46
CA LEU A 350 -24.92 2.26 -12.26
C LEU A 350 -24.02 3.49 -12.18
N LEU A 351 -24.63 4.64 -11.94
CA LEU A 351 -23.94 5.78 -11.33
C LEU A 351 -23.58 5.38 -9.89
N PRO A 352 -22.33 5.59 -9.43
CA PRO A 352 -21.93 5.27 -8.07
C PRO A 352 -22.60 6.24 -7.08
N THR A 353 -23.78 5.88 -6.57
CA THR A 353 -24.58 6.72 -5.66
C THR A 353 -24.46 6.34 -4.19
N SER A 354 -23.76 5.26 -3.84
CA SER A 354 -23.62 4.83 -2.44
C SER A 354 -22.23 5.09 -1.88
N HIS A 355 -22.16 5.96 -0.87
CA HIS A 355 -20.94 6.23 -0.12
C HIS A 355 -20.40 4.95 0.54
N ILE A 356 -19.09 4.74 0.45
CA ILE A 356 -18.38 3.74 1.25
C ILE A 356 -18.62 4.01 2.73
N LYS A 357 -18.92 2.95 3.49
CA LYS A 357 -18.98 2.99 4.95
C LYS A 357 -17.74 2.31 5.52
N ILE A 358 -17.00 3.05 6.34
CA ILE A 358 -15.82 2.54 7.06
C ILE A 358 -16.19 2.37 8.53
N GLU A 359 -15.81 1.23 9.11
CA GLU A 359 -16.04 0.90 10.51
C GLU A 359 -14.74 0.38 11.14
N THR A 360 -14.32 0.93 12.27
CA THR A 360 -13.18 0.38 13.02
C THR A 360 -13.65 -0.84 13.80
N VAL A 361 -13.18 -2.02 13.40
CA VAL A 361 -13.58 -3.31 14.00
C VAL A 361 -12.65 -3.72 15.13
N GLY A 362 -11.42 -3.20 15.15
CA GLY A 362 -10.57 -3.35 16.32
C GLY A 362 -9.30 -2.54 16.26
N VAL A 363 -8.66 -2.44 17.42
CA VAL A 363 -7.37 -1.77 17.61
C VAL A 363 -6.45 -2.72 18.35
N TYR A 364 -5.28 -2.96 17.78
CA TYR A 364 -4.18 -3.66 18.42
C TYR A 364 -3.17 -2.63 18.91
N GLN A 365 -2.85 -2.68 20.20
CA GLN A 365 -1.80 -1.89 20.82
C GLN A 365 -1.13 -2.72 21.90
N ASP A 366 0.19 -2.83 21.81
CA ASP A 366 0.98 -3.51 22.82
C ASP A 366 1.47 -2.49 23.87
N PRO A 367 1.13 -2.67 25.15
CA PRO A 367 1.56 -1.76 26.19
C PRO A 367 3.06 -1.87 26.50
N LEU A 368 3.69 -3.02 26.22
CA LEU A 368 5.08 -3.31 26.53
C LEU A 368 6.03 -2.91 25.40
N ASN A 369 5.60 -3.06 24.14
CA ASN A 369 6.41 -2.77 22.96
C ASN A 369 5.71 -1.76 22.04
N GLN A 370 6.06 -0.47 22.21
CA GLN A 370 5.54 0.65 21.43
C GLN A 370 6.41 0.99 20.20
N SER A 371 7.27 0.07 19.76
CA SER A 371 8.06 0.27 18.55
C SER A 371 7.15 0.36 17.32
N SER A 372 7.55 1.17 16.34
CA SER A 372 6.79 1.32 15.11
C SER A 372 6.73 -0.01 14.35
N ILE A 373 5.59 -0.26 13.72
CA ILE A 373 5.45 -1.42 12.83
C ILE A 373 6.31 -1.19 11.58
N THR A 374 7.11 -2.18 11.22
CA THR A 374 8.07 -2.10 10.10
C THR A 374 7.55 -2.78 8.84
N TYR A 375 6.68 -3.78 8.97
CA TYR A 375 6.01 -4.46 7.85
C TYR A 375 4.60 -4.90 8.23
N LEU A 376 3.66 -4.90 7.28
CA LEU A 376 2.24 -5.20 7.50
C LEU A 376 1.65 -5.88 6.26
N LYS A 377 1.09 -7.09 6.40
CA LYS A 377 0.50 -7.83 5.26
C LYS A 377 -0.61 -8.77 5.68
N TRP A 378 -1.60 -8.94 4.80
CA TRP A 378 -2.61 -9.99 4.95
C TRP A 378 -2.09 -11.32 4.42
N LEU A 379 -2.22 -12.36 5.24
CA LEU A 379 -1.99 -13.74 4.83
C LEU A 379 -3.25 -14.30 4.16
N PRO A 380 -3.09 -15.02 3.04
CA PRO A 380 -4.23 -15.64 2.36
C PRO A 380 -4.89 -16.67 3.29
N SER A 381 -6.19 -16.86 3.13
CA SER A 381 -6.90 -17.97 3.77
C SER A 381 -6.42 -19.29 3.17
N ILE A 382 -5.96 -20.21 4.01
CA ILE A 382 -5.51 -21.54 3.58
C ILE A 382 -6.49 -22.58 4.12
N GLY A 383 -7.20 -23.26 3.21
CA GLY A 383 -8.27 -24.18 3.59
C GLY A 383 -9.43 -23.48 4.30
N ASN A 384 -9.83 -23.98 5.47
CA ASN A 384 -10.93 -23.43 6.28
C ASN A 384 -10.51 -22.28 7.21
N THR A 385 -9.26 -21.83 7.14
CA THR A 385 -8.77 -20.78 8.03
C THR A 385 -9.20 -19.41 7.56
N SER A 386 -9.61 -18.56 8.50
CA SER A 386 -9.89 -17.16 8.21
C SER A 386 -8.60 -16.45 7.80
N SER A 387 -8.72 -15.43 6.94
CA SER A 387 -7.60 -14.53 6.61
C SER A 387 -7.02 -13.94 7.90
N ARG A 388 -5.70 -13.74 7.95
CA ARG A 388 -5.00 -13.23 9.14
C ARG A 388 -4.10 -12.08 8.75
N LEU A 389 -3.84 -11.19 9.69
CA LEU A 389 -2.88 -10.12 9.54
C LEU A 389 -1.55 -10.54 10.15
N VAL A 390 -0.47 -10.41 9.40
CA VAL A 390 0.89 -10.55 9.92
C VAL A 390 1.57 -9.20 9.88
N PHE A 391 2.30 -8.87 10.93
CA PHE A 391 3.12 -7.67 10.95
C PHE A 391 4.38 -7.86 11.77
N SER A 392 5.40 -7.09 11.44
CA SER A 392 6.69 -7.10 12.13
C SER A 392 6.92 -5.77 12.83
N ARG A 393 7.54 -5.86 14.00
CA ARG A 393 8.18 -4.74 14.70
C ARG A 393 9.59 -5.19 15.11
N LEU A 394 10.37 -4.29 15.70
CA LEU A 394 11.74 -4.62 16.07
C LEU A 394 11.80 -5.83 17.01
N GLY A 395 12.49 -6.89 16.59
CA GLY A 395 12.66 -8.13 17.35
C GLY A 395 11.45 -9.07 17.37
N GLU A 396 10.33 -8.73 16.73
CA GLU A 396 9.09 -9.49 16.87
C GLU A 396 8.29 -9.60 15.56
N ILE A 397 7.64 -10.75 15.39
CA ILE A 397 6.62 -10.97 14.36
C ILE A 397 5.32 -11.33 15.06
N VAL A 398 4.24 -10.64 14.70
CA VAL A 398 2.93 -10.83 15.32
C VAL A 398 1.91 -11.31 14.30
N LEU A 399 1.22 -12.39 14.65
CA LEU A 399 0.10 -12.93 13.90
C LEU A 399 -1.19 -12.56 14.61
N LEU A 400 -2.08 -11.89 13.89
CA LEU A 400 -3.36 -11.44 14.39
C LEU A 400 -4.50 -12.09 13.57
N PRO A 401 -5.29 -12.99 14.17
CA PRO A 401 -6.43 -13.57 13.50
C PRO A 401 -7.57 -12.55 13.33
N LEU A 402 -8.24 -12.59 12.19
CA LEU A 402 -9.40 -11.74 11.95
C LEU A 402 -10.57 -12.20 12.84
N PRO A 403 -11.34 -11.28 13.46
CA PRO A 403 -12.53 -11.64 14.20
C PRO A 403 -13.53 -12.37 13.28
N SER A 404 -13.97 -13.55 13.69
CA SER A 404 -14.99 -14.30 12.95
C SER A 404 -16.33 -13.56 13.06
N THR A 405 -17.16 -13.61 12.01
CA THR A 405 -18.48 -12.95 11.99
C THR A 405 -19.46 -13.53 13.02
N THR A 406 -19.14 -14.68 13.61
CA THR A 406 -19.91 -15.36 14.66
C THR A 406 -19.57 -14.86 16.07
N ASP A 407 -18.44 -14.18 16.26
CA ASP A 407 -17.91 -13.79 17.58
C ASP A 407 -18.32 -12.38 18.02
N CYS A 408 -19.32 -11.75 17.39
CA CYS A 408 -19.78 -10.38 17.67
C CYS A 408 -20.27 -10.12 19.11
N GLN A 409 -20.11 -11.07 20.03
CA GLN A 409 -20.47 -10.95 21.45
C GLN A 409 -19.29 -11.17 22.42
N SER A 410 -18.10 -11.58 21.95
CA SER A 410 -16.93 -11.70 22.82
C SER A 410 -16.14 -10.40 22.82
N SER A 411 -16.11 -9.72 23.97
CA SER A 411 -15.32 -8.50 24.22
C SER A 411 -13.82 -8.77 24.40
N ALA A 412 -13.30 -9.87 23.84
CA ALA A 412 -11.89 -10.19 23.92
C ALA A 412 -11.12 -9.18 23.07
N SER A 413 -10.10 -8.56 23.66
CA SER A 413 -9.30 -7.57 22.94
C SER A 413 -8.54 -8.24 21.80
N LEU A 414 -8.25 -7.52 20.71
CA LEU A 414 -7.40 -8.06 19.63
C LEU A 414 -6.02 -8.49 20.15
N LEU A 415 -5.55 -7.88 21.24
CA LEU A 415 -4.31 -8.25 21.94
C LEU A 415 -4.37 -9.68 22.47
N ASP A 416 -5.50 -10.11 23.06
CA ASP A 416 -5.66 -11.45 23.63
C ASP A 416 -5.63 -12.56 22.57
N ARG A 417 -5.90 -12.20 21.31
CA ARG A 417 -5.88 -13.12 20.16
C ARG A 417 -4.56 -13.10 19.39
N ALA A 418 -3.67 -12.15 19.68
CA ALA A 418 -2.44 -11.98 18.94
C ALA A 418 -1.37 -12.98 19.41
N GLN A 419 -0.68 -13.59 18.47
CA GLN A 419 0.46 -14.46 18.73
C GLN A 419 1.74 -13.72 18.36
N ALA A 420 2.48 -13.26 19.37
CA ALA A 420 3.77 -12.61 19.20
C ALA A 420 4.91 -13.64 19.24
N ILE A 421 5.78 -13.58 18.25
CA ILE A 421 6.92 -14.48 18.05
C ILE A 421 8.17 -13.63 18.21
N GLN A 422 8.92 -13.88 19.28
CA GLN A 422 10.19 -13.21 19.56
C GLN A 422 11.27 -13.78 18.65
N LEU A 423 11.89 -12.92 17.84
CA LEU A 423 13.03 -13.30 17.02
C LEU A 423 14.27 -13.45 17.91
N PRO A 424 15.05 -14.51 17.73
CA PRO A 424 16.18 -14.80 18.63
C PRO A 424 17.23 -13.72 18.58
N VAL A 425 17.85 -13.43 19.73
CA VAL A 425 19.12 -12.70 19.76
C VAL A 425 20.21 -13.69 19.38
N LEU A 426 20.78 -13.50 18.19
CA LEU A 426 21.81 -14.37 17.67
C LEU A 426 23.11 -14.11 18.43
N HIS A 427 23.76 -15.16 18.91
CA HIS A 427 25.02 -15.08 19.66
C HIS A 427 26.20 -15.41 18.74
N SER A 428 27.37 -14.82 19.01
CA SER A 428 28.59 -14.93 18.18
C SER A 428 29.13 -16.35 17.92
N TYR A 429 28.53 -17.39 18.50
CA TYR A 429 28.86 -18.81 18.26
C TYR A 429 27.93 -19.47 17.23
N ASP A 430 26.89 -18.77 16.76
CA ASP A 430 25.99 -19.24 15.70
C ASP A 430 26.57 -18.85 14.33
N ASP A 431 27.58 -19.60 13.91
CA ASP A 431 28.32 -19.44 12.65
C ASP A 431 27.43 -19.60 11.41
N ARG A 432 26.10 -19.72 11.49
CA ARG A 432 25.20 -19.71 10.31
C ARG A 432 24.47 -18.39 10.14
N LEU A 433 24.24 -17.67 11.23
CA LEU A 433 23.39 -16.47 11.27
C LEU A 433 24.12 -15.22 11.79
N CYS A 434 25.37 -15.36 12.26
CA CYS A 434 26.16 -14.28 12.86
C CYS A 434 27.38 -13.83 12.06
N TRP A 435 27.36 -13.91 10.72
CA TRP A 435 28.56 -13.60 9.91
C TRP A 435 28.95 -12.12 9.92
N ALA A 436 28.10 -11.22 10.42
CA ALA A 436 28.31 -9.77 10.37
C ALA A 436 27.69 -9.02 11.58
N ASP A 437 27.70 -9.61 12.78
CA ASP A 437 27.07 -9.02 13.99
C ASP A 437 25.61 -8.58 13.79
N CYS A 438 24.91 -9.23 12.86
CA CYS A 438 23.53 -8.94 12.54
C CYS A 438 22.63 -9.42 13.69
N ASN A 439 21.72 -8.56 14.14
CA ASN A 439 20.74 -8.89 15.17
C ASN A 439 19.32 -8.93 14.59
N SER A 440 18.39 -9.50 15.35
CA SER A 440 16.97 -9.56 14.99
C SER A 440 16.23 -8.22 15.14
N TRP A 441 16.93 -7.14 15.52
CA TRP A 441 16.38 -5.79 15.69
C TRP A 441 16.56 -4.95 14.42
N ALA A 442 16.39 -5.57 13.26
CA ALA A 442 16.32 -4.90 11.97
C ALA A 442 14.86 -4.78 11.52
N SER A 443 14.58 -3.78 10.69
CA SER A 443 13.26 -3.63 10.06
C SER A 443 12.98 -4.79 9.12
N CYS A 444 11.72 -5.22 9.05
CA CYS A 444 11.31 -6.25 8.11
C CYS A 444 11.10 -5.66 6.72
N SER A 445 11.75 -6.25 5.72
CA SER A 445 11.64 -5.88 4.31
C SER A 445 10.50 -6.63 3.62
N GLU A 446 10.27 -7.89 3.96
CA GLU A 446 9.18 -8.65 3.36
C GLU A 446 8.70 -9.79 4.26
N ILE A 447 7.40 -10.07 4.21
CA ILE A 447 6.81 -11.31 4.72
C ILE A 447 6.05 -12.01 3.58
N SER A 448 6.31 -13.30 3.39
CA SER A 448 5.62 -14.13 2.41
C SER A 448 5.23 -15.47 3.02
N THR A 449 4.37 -16.21 2.33
CA THR A 449 3.93 -17.54 2.73
C THR A 449 4.25 -18.54 1.64
N ILE A 450 4.88 -19.64 2.03
CA ILE A 450 5.00 -20.82 1.19
C ILE A 450 3.93 -21.81 1.64
N PRO A 451 2.95 -22.15 0.78
CA PRO A 451 2.06 -23.25 1.05
C PRO A 451 2.89 -24.52 1.07
N THR A 452 3.04 -25.13 2.24
CA THR A 452 3.57 -26.48 2.30
C THR A 452 2.45 -27.37 1.75
N GLY A 453 2.73 -28.31 0.84
CA GLY A 453 1.69 -29.17 0.23
C GLY A 453 0.90 -30.05 1.21
N ILE A 454 1.09 -29.84 2.52
CA ILE A 454 0.43 -30.51 3.64
C ILE A 454 -0.70 -29.59 4.13
N PRO A 455 -1.97 -30.04 4.11
CA PRO A 455 -3.09 -29.29 4.65
C PRO A 455 -2.85 -28.87 6.11
N GLY A 456 -3.12 -27.60 6.43
CA GLY A 456 -2.96 -27.05 7.79
C GLY A 456 -1.53 -26.64 8.15
N HIS A 457 -0.54 -26.83 7.28
CA HIS A 457 0.83 -26.38 7.51
C HIS A 457 1.19 -25.23 6.56
N THR A 458 1.62 -24.12 7.13
CA THR A 458 2.07 -22.94 6.38
C THR A 458 3.44 -22.53 6.87
N SER A 459 4.36 -22.30 5.93
CA SER A 459 5.65 -21.67 6.26
C SER A 459 5.56 -20.19 5.95
N ILE A 460 5.77 -19.37 6.96
CA ILE A 460 5.87 -17.92 6.84
C ILE A 460 7.36 -17.60 6.75
N ILE A 461 7.75 -16.82 5.74
CA ILE A 461 9.13 -16.35 5.58
C ILE A 461 9.14 -14.87 5.87
N ALA A 462 10.00 -14.45 6.77
CA ALA A 462 10.23 -13.04 7.08
C ALA A 462 11.69 -12.67 6.80
N MET A 463 11.88 -11.68 5.94
CA MET A 463 13.19 -11.14 5.59
C MET A 463 13.38 -9.80 6.28
N LEU A 464 14.52 -9.65 6.96
CA LEU A 464 14.95 -8.41 7.59
C LEU A 464 15.89 -7.64 6.66
N SER A 465 15.98 -6.32 6.87
CA SER A 465 16.79 -5.41 6.06
C SER A 465 18.30 -5.65 6.16
N ASN A 466 18.76 -6.38 7.18
CA ASN A 466 20.15 -6.82 7.32
C ASN A 466 20.44 -8.18 6.66
N GLY A 467 19.49 -8.73 5.89
CA GLY A 467 19.67 -9.98 5.14
C GLY A 467 19.37 -11.26 5.94
N LEU A 468 18.95 -11.15 7.20
CA LEU A 468 18.43 -12.30 7.95
C LEU A 468 17.07 -12.73 7.42
N ILE A 469 16.91 -14.02 7.17
CA ILE A 469 15.67 -14.65 6.73
C ILE A 469 15.26 -15.66 7.79
N PHE A 470 14.13 -15.41 8.44
CA PHE A 470 13.52 -16.34 9.38
C PHE A 470 12.40 -17.13 8.71
N VAL A 471 12.46 -18.45 8.88
CA VAL A 471 11.37 -19.35 8.50
C VAL A 471 10.56 -19.65 9.76
N ILE A 472 9.26 -19.43 9.70
CA ILE A 472 8.33 -19.68 10.78
C ILE A 472 7.36 -20.76 10.32
N LYS A 473 7.35 -21.88 11.03
CA LYS A 473 6.42 -22.97 10.80
C LYS A 473 5.16 -22.72 11.60
N GLU A 474 4.04 -22.66 10.90
CA GLU A 474 2.73 -22.59 11.50
C GLU A 474 1.98 -23.89 11.22
N ARG A 475 1.48 -24.49 12.30
CA ARG A 475 0.64 -25.68 12.25
C ARG A 475 -0.73 -25.34 12.82
N ILE A 476 -1.72 -25.51 11.95
CA ILE A 476 -3.13 -25.27 12.20
C ILE A 476 -3.79 -26.62 12.39
N ASP A 477 -4.27 -26.88 13.61
CA ASP A 477 -5.03 -28.09 13.88
C ASP A 477 -6.44 -27.96 13.29
N THR A 478 -6.66 -28.58 12.13
CA THR A 478 -7.94 -28.52 11.42
C THR A 478 -9.07 -29.30 12.10
N SER A 479 -8.75 -30.11 13.12
CA SER A 479 -9.71 -30.94 13.85
C SER A 479 -10.43 -30.20 14.99
N ASP A 480 -9.84 -29.13 15.52
CA ASP A 480 -10.44 -28.33 16.59
C ASP A 480 -10.20 -26.84 16.32
N PRO A 481 -11.22 -26.08 15.86
CA PRO A 481 -11.08 -24.65 15.57
C PRO A 481 -10.84 -23.79 16.82
N SER A 482 -10.89 -24.38 18.02
CA SER A 482 -10.56 -23.72 19.29
C SER A 482 -9.13 -23.99 19.79
N ALA A 483 -8.40 -24.93 19.18
CA ALA A 483 -7.00 -25.18 19.52
C ALA A 483 -6.11 -24.03 19.04
N SER A 484 -5.22 -23.55 19.91
CA SER A 484 -4.25 -22.52 19.57
C SER A 484 -3.30 -23.03 18.48
N ASN A 485 -3.17 -22.28 17.38
CA ASN A 485 -2.17 -22.57 16.35
C ASN A 485 -0.79 -22.64 17.00
N SER A 486 -0.06 -23.73 16.72
CA SER A 486 1.34 -23.82 17.12
C SER A 486 2.18 -23.10 16.08
N VAL A 487 2.97 -22.13 16.55
CA VAL A 487 3.87 -21.36 15.70
C VAL A 487 5.26 -21.43 16.31
N GLU A 488 6.22 -21.86 15.49
CA GLU A 488 7.60 -22.07 15.92
C GLU A 488 8.56 -21.51 14.86
N ILE A 489 9.67 -20.93 15.32
CA ILE A 489 10.74 -20.48 14.43
C ILE A 489 11.58 -21.71 14.05
N ASP A 490 11.70 -21.93 12.75
CA ASP A 490 12.55 -22.96 12.17
C ASP A 490 13.96 -22.40 11.92
N LEU A 491 14.80 -22.46 12.96
CA LEU A 491 16.18 -21.98 12.88
C LEU A 491 17.05 -22.82 11.94
N GLU A 492 16.68 -24.07 11.67
CA GLU A 492 17.42 -24.93 10.75
C GLU A 492 17.31 -24.43 9.30
N HIS A 493 16.15 -23.89 8.93
CA HIS A 493 15.88 -23.36 7.59
C HIS A 493 15.99 -21.82 7.51
N SER A 494 16.24 -21.16 8.64
CA SER A 494 16.55 -19.74 8.68
C SER A 494 18.00 -19.52 8.23
N ILE A 495 18.23 -18.47 7.44
CA ILE A 495 19.52 -18.20 6.82
C ILE A 495 19.88 -16.72 6.88
N GLN A 496 21.16 -16.41 6.80
CA GLN A 496 21.65 -15.06 6.54
C GLN A 496 22.11 -14.98 5.09
N LEU A 497 21.58 -14.03 4.33
CA LEU A 497 22.10 -13.72 3.01
C LEU A 497 23.48 -13.07 3.16
N SER A 498 24.53 -13.72 2.67
CA SER A 498 25.83 -13.08 2.48
C SER A 498 25.76 -12.17 1.25
N LEU A 499 25.83 -10.86 1.47
CA LEU A 499 26.09 -9.90 0.40
C LEU A 499 27.59 -9.92 0.08
N ASP A 500 28.06 -10.96 -0.60
CA ASP A 500 29.39 -10.95 -1.21
C ASP A 500 29.40 -9.97 -2.40
N PHE A 501 29.59 -8.68 -2.12
CA PHE A 501 29.93 -7.66 -3.14
C PHE A 501 31.39 -7.79 -3.63
N TRP A 502 31.97 -9.00 -3.60
CA TRP A 502 33.27 -9.30 -4.21
C TRP A 502 33.12 -9.71 -5.70
N GLY A 503 32.10 -9.19 -6.37
CA GLY A 503 32.03 -9.13 -7.82
C GLY A 503 32.73 -7.87 -8.30
N LYS A 504 33.98 -8.01 -8.74
CA LYS A 504 34.82 -7.00 -9.39
C LYS A 504 33.99 -5.96 -10.18
N PHE A 505 33.99 -4.72 -9.71
CA PHE A 505 33.86 -3.55 -10.57
C PHE A 505 35.24 -3.13 -11.07
#